data_AF-A0A8T4T9X7-F1
#
_entry.id   AF-A0A8T4T9X7-F1
#
_cell.length_a   1.000
_cell.length_b   1.000
_cell.length_c   1.000
_cell.angle_alpha   90.00
_cell.angle_beta   90.00
_cell.angle_gamma   90.00
#
_symmetry.space_group_name_H-M   'P 1'
#
loop_
_entity.id
_entity.type
_entity.pdbx_description
1 polymer ?
#
loop_
_entity_poly.entity_id
_entity_poly.type
_entity_poly.pdbx_seq_one_letter_code
_entity_poly.pdbx_strand_id
1 'polypeptide(L)' 'MVKIQIDLSEMEDKIVEVYKVVNGLKTKEEAIKGMIRFFKVKIVPQRMDKDEEFYKQALKFNGGE' A
#
# COMPACT_ATOMS: atom_id res chain seq x y z
N MET A 1 8.83 -0.57 14.03
CA MET A 1 8.67 0.29 12.84
C MET A 1 9.61 -0.21 11.76
N VAL A 2 9.08 -0.51 10.58
CA VAL A 2 9.91 -0.81 9.40
C VAL A 2 10.16 0.49 8.66
N LYS A 3 11.40 0.74 8.23
CA LYS A 3 11.76 1.90 7.41
C LYS A 3 11.89 1.43 5.96
N ILE A 4 11.27 2.17 5.05
CA ILE A 4 11.30 1.89 3.61
C ILE A 4 11.93 3.12 2.94
N GLN A 5 12.94 2.90 2.11
CA GLN A 5 13.46 3.92 1.20
C GLN A 5 12.73 3.80 -0.14
N ILE A 6 12.30 4.93 -0.68
CA ILE A 6 11.58 5.00 -1.95
C ILE A 6 12.19 6.15 -2.72
N ASP A 7 12.70 5.87 -3.90
CA ASP A 7 13.13 6.91 -4.83
C ASP A 7 11.92 7.36 -5.64
N LEU A 8 11.63 8.66 -5.57
CA LEU A 8 10.59 9.30 -6.36
C LEU A 8 11.25 10.16 -7.42
N SER A 9 10.73 10.10 -8.63
CA SER A 9 11.02 11.12 -9.63
C SER A 9 10.50 12.49 -9.18
N GLU A 10 11.01 13.56 -9.79
CA GLU A 10 10.57 14.93 -9.46
C GLU A 10 9.05 15.11 -9.61
N MET A 11 8.44 14.42 -10.58
CA MET A 11 7.01 14.52 -10.82
C MET A 11 6.21 13.78 -9.74
N GLU A 12 6.65 12.58 -9.35
CA GLU A 12 6.02 11.81 -8.27
C GLU A 12 6.12 12.56 -6.93
N ASP A 13 7.26 13.20 -6.65
CA ASP A 13 7.43 14.00 -5.43
C ASP A 13 6.44 15.19 -5.37
N LYS A 14 6.24 15.87 -6.51
CA LYS A 14 5.24 16.95 -6.62
C LYS A 14 3.82 16.44 -6.37
N ILE A 15 3.47 15.26 -6.86
CA ILE A 15 2.15 14.66 -6.62
C ILE A 15 1.95 14.40 -5.12
N VAL A 16 2.96 13.85 -4.45
CA VAL A 16 2.92 13.62 -2.99
C VAL A 16 2.76 14.93 -2.23
N GLU A 17 3.49 15.97 -2.63
CA GLU A 17 3.38 17.30 -2.00
C GLU A 17 2.00 17.93 -2.20
N VAL A 18 1.43 17.86 -3.41
CA VAL A 18 0.07 18.35 -3.67
C VAL A 18 -0.95 17.60 -2.81
N TYR A 19 -0.86 16.27 -2.75
CA TYR A 19 -1.75 15.46 -1.92
C TYR A 19 -1.63 15.84 -0.45
N LYS A 20 -0.42 16.06 0.04
CA LYS A 20 -0.14 16.51 1.42
C LYS A 20 -0.84 17.83 1.73
N VAL A 21 -0.71 18.83 0.84
CA VAL A 21 -1.32 20.17 1.01
C VAL A 21 -2.84 20.09 1.00
N VAL A 22 -3.43 19.40 0.01
CA VAL A 22 -4.89 19.30 -0.14
C VAL A 22 -5.54 18.59 1.04
N ASN A 23 -4.86 17.60 1.64
CA ASN A 23 -5.38 16.82 2.76
C ASN A 23 -4.91 17.34 4.14
N GLY A 24 -4.23 18.49 4.21
CA GLY A 24 -3.77 19.07 5.47
C GLY A 24 -2.77 18.20 6.25
N LEU A 25 -1.99 17.37 5.56
CA LEU A 25 -1.05 16.44 6.17
C LEU A 25 0.28 17.14 6.48
N LYS A 26 1.00 16.67 7.50
CA LYS A 26 2.24 17.32 7.96
C LYS A 26 3.48 16.77 7.27
N THR A 27 3.45 15.48 6.92
CA THR A 27 4.61 14.76 6.39
C THR A 27 4.31 14.08 5.06
N LYS A 28 5.35 13.90 4.23
CA LYS A 28 5.28 13.08 3.01
C LYS A 28 4.92 11.62 3.31
N GLU A 29 5.36 11.09 4.45
CA GLU A 29 5.04 9.72 4.87
C GLU A 29 3.53 9.53 5.09
N GLU A 30 2.86 10.48 5.76
CA GLU A 30 1.41 10.45 5.94
C GLU A 30 0.68 10.53 4.60
N ALA A 31 1.16 11.38 3.68
CA ALA A 31 0.62 11.51 2.34
C ALA A 31 0.71 10.19 1.56
N ILE A 32 1.90 9.58 1.52
CA ILE A 32 2.13 8.30 0.86
C ILE A 32 1.26 7.18 1.48
N LYS A 33 1.16 7.12 2.81
CA LYS A 33 0.26 6.16 3.49
C LYS A 33 -1.20 6.37 3.10
N GLY A 34 -1.65 7.62 3.03
CA GLY A 34 -2.99 7.98 2.58
C GLY A 34 -3.25 7.52 1.15
N MET A 35 -2.32 7.84 0.24
CA MET A 35 -2.40 7.44 -1.17
C MET A 35 -2.45 5.91 -1.31
N ILE A 36 -1.57 5.16 -0.63
CA ILE A 36 -1.51 3.70 -0.68
C ILE A 36 -2.80 3.04 -0.17
N ARG A 37 -3.47 3.61 0.84
CA ARG A 37 -4.75 3.05 1.34
C ARG A 37 -5.84 2.99 0.27
N PHE A 38 -5.81 3.89 -0.70
CA PHE A 38 -6.79 3.90 -1.80
C PHE A 38 -6.43 2.96 -2.93
N PHE A 39 -5.18 2.52 -3.03
CA PHE A 39 -4.85 1.38 -3.88
C PHE A 39 -5.44 0.14 -3.24
N LYS A 40 -6.61 -0.30 -3.73
CA LYS A 40 -7.08 -1.68 -3.55
C LYS A 40 -6.08 -2.59 -4.25
N VAL A 41 -4.95 -2.86 -3.61
CA VAL A 41 -3.98 -3.82 -4.10
C VAL A 41 -4.58 -5.18 -3.83
N LYS A 42 -5.07 -5.83 -4.89
CA LYS A 42 -5.35 -7.26 -4.86
C LYS A 42 -3.98 -7.93 -4.73
N ILE A 43 -3.56 -8.26 -3.50
CA ILE A 43 -2.36 -9.07 -3.27
C ILE A 43 -2.70 -10.47 -3.78
N VAL A 44 -2.45 -10.71 -5.07
CA VAL A 44 -2.50 -12.03 -5.67
C VAL A 44 -1.07 -12.52 -5.85
N PRO A 45 -0.72 -13.73 -5.40
CA PRO A 45 0.56 -14.32 -5.75
C PRO A 45 0.67 -14.43 -7.27
N GLN A 46 1.84 -14.10 -7.83
CA GLN A 46 2.12 -14.14 -9.28
C GLN A 46 1.97 -15.55 -9.90
N ARG A 47 1.82 -16.59 -9.07
CA ARG A 47 1.62 -17.99 -9.45
C ARG A 47 0.42 -18.55 -8.68
N MET A 48 -0.79 -18.30 -9.19
CA MET A 48 -2.05 -18.84 -8.65
C MET A 48 -2.34 -20.27 -9.14
N ASP A 49 -1.49 -20.82 -9.99
CA ASP A 49 -1.62 -22.13 -10.63
C ASP A 49 -1.35 -23.31 -9.68
N LYS A 50 -0.92 -23.06 -8.43
CA LYS A 50 -0.75 -24.09 -7.40
C LYS A 50 -1.39 -23.66 -6.09
N ASP A 51 -2.51 -24.31 -5.79
CA ASP A 51 -3.24 -24.31 -4.52
C ASP A 51 -3.95 -23.02 -4.11
N GLU A 52 -5.04 -22.75 -4.82
CA GLU A 52 -6.09 -21.79 -4.43
C GLU A 52 -6.67 -22.08 -3.03
N GLU A 53 -6.68 -23.35 -2.60
CA GLU A 53 -7.15 -23.78 -1.27
C GLU A 53 -6.21 -23.37 -0.13
N PHE A 54 -4.88 -23.47 -0.35
CA PHE A 54 -3.88 -23.05 0.63
C PHE A 54 -4.00 -21.55 0.93
N TYR A 55 -4.26 -20.74 -0.11
CA TYR A 55 -4.42 -19.30 0.05
C TYR A 55 -5.76 -18.92 0.72
N LYS A 56 -6.84 -19.64 0.43
CA LYS A 56 -8.14 -19.48 1.11
C LYS A 56 -8.04 -19.80 2.60
N GLN A 57 -7.23 -20.77 3.01
CA GLN A 57 -6.96 -21.03 4.42
C GLN A 57 -6.14 -19.89 5.06
N ALA A 58 -5.04 -19.47 4.43
CA ALA A 58 -4.18 -18.41 4.98
C ALA A 58 -4.92 -17.06 5.17
N LEU A 59 -5.84 -16.71 4.27
CA LEU A 59 -6.66 -15.50 4.40
C LEU A 59 -7.72 -15.61 5.50
N LYS A 60 -8.26 -16.80 5.77
CA LYS A 60 -9.20 -17.04 6.88
C LYS A 60 -8.53 -16.90 8.26
N PHE A 61 -7.24 -17.19 8.37
CA PHE A 61 -6.49 -17.04 9.64
C PHE A 61 -6.21 -15.59 10.05
N ASN A 62 -6.29 -14.62 9.12
CA ASN A 62 -6.10 -13.19 9.42
C ASN A 62 -7.41 -12.42 9.68
N GLY A 63 -8.56 -13.10 9.67
CA GLY A 63 -9.89 -12.51 9.85
C GLY A 63 -10.68 -13.08 11.03
N GLY A 64 -10.01 -13.58 12.06
CA GLY A 64 -10.64 -14.09 13.28
C GLY A 64 -10.43 -13.15 14.46
N GLU A 65 -11.53 -12.54 14.92
CA GLU A 65 -11.78 -12.30 16.35
C GLU A 65 -11.74 -13.63 17.13
#